data_AF-A0A3D4QQJ7-F1
#
_entry.id   AF-A0A3D4QQJ7-F1
#
_cell.length_a   1.000
_cell.length_b   1.000
_cell.length_c   1.000
_cell.angle_alpha   90.00
_cell.angle_beta   90.00
_cell.angle_gamma   90.00
#
_symmetry.space_group_name_H-M   'P 1'
#
loop_
_entity.id
_entity.type
_entity.pdbx_description
1 polymer ?
#
loop_
_entity_poly.entity_id
_entity_poly.type
_entity_poly.pdbx_seq_one_letter_code
_entity_poly.pdbx_strand_id
1 'polypeptide(L)'
;MKMKRMSPKQFIMKNIMYIVLAVMCIILAFSSNKFLTATNLLTIIKQISIQSIVAIGMTMIIITGNIDLSVGSIVALASVSCAMFMNAKIPAFLAILFT
;
A
#
# COMPACT_ATOMS: atom_id res chain seq x y z
N MET A 1 -10.21 37.60 -9.37
CA MET A 1 -10.18 36.14 -9.15
C MET A 1 -10.86 35.86 -7.81
N LYS A 2 -12.17 35.53 -7.77
CA LYS A 2 -12.91 35.31 -6.50
C LYS A 2 -12.52 33.93 -5.95
N MET A 3 -11.80 33.89 -4.83
CA MET A 3 -11.54 32.65 -4.10
C MET A 3 -12.86 32.10 -3.57
N LYS A 4 -13.41 31.08 -4.24
CA LYS A 4 -14.61 30.37 -3.81
C LYS A 4 -14.25 29.63 -2.51
N ARG A 5 -14.75 30.10 -1.36
CA ARG A 5 -14.59 29.38 -0.08
C ARG A 5 -15.08 27.95 -0.28
N MET A 6 -14.19 26.98 -0.11
CA MET A 6 -14.57 25.57 -0.18
C MET A 6 -15.53 25.27 0.96
N SER A 7 -16.68 24.66 0.65
CA SER A 7 -17.62 24.22 1.67
C SER A 7 -16.97 23.16 2.58
N PRO A 8 -17.37 23.03 3.86
CA PRO A 8 -16.83 22.01 4.76
C PRO A 8 -16.93 20.59 4.18
N LYS A 9 -18.03 20.28 3.48
CA LYS A 9 -18.25 19.00 2.80
C LYS A 9 -17.22 18.75 1.68
N GLN A 10 -16.90 19.77 0.88
CA GLN A 10 -15.90 19.67 -0.19
C GLN A 10 -14.48 19.53 0.36
N PHE A 11 -14.18 20.15 1.50
CA PHE A 11 -12.90 20.00 2.17
C PHE A 11 -12.70 18.57 2.69
N ILE A 12 -13.71 17.99 3.33
CA ILE A 12 -13.69 16.61 3.82
C ILE A 12 -13.53 15.63 2.65
N MET A 13 -14.34 15.77 1.60
CA MET A 13 -14.26 14.88 0.43
C MET A 13 -12.90 14.94 -0.26
N LYS A 14 -12.29 16.13 -0.36
CA LYS A 14 -10.98 16.29 -1.00
C LYS A 14 -9.85 15.65 -0.18
N ASN A 15 -9.95 15.68 1.15
CA ASN A 15 -8.89 15.23 2.06
C ASN A 15 -9.23 13.93 2.80
N ILE A 16 -10.23 13.17 2.32
CA ILE A 16 -10.80 12.03 3.05
C ILE A 16 -9.74 10.99 3.41
N MET A 17 -8.79 10.71 2.51
CA MET A 17 -7.71 9.75 2.75
C MET A 17 -6.79 10.18 3.91
N TYR A 18 -6.41 11.46 3.96
CA TYR A 18 -5.58 12.00 5.03
C TYR A 18 -6.31 12.05 6.36
N ILE A 19 -7.61 12.38 6.34
CA ILE A 19 -8.47 12.40 7.53
C ILE A 19 -8.60 10.99 8.10
N VAL A 20 -8.91 10.00 7.25
CA VAL A 20 -9.02 8.59 7.66
C VAL A 20 -7.70 8.09 8.25
N LEU A 21 -6.56 8.39 7.59
CA LEU A 21 -5.24 8.03 8.10
C LEU A 21 -4.97 8.64 9.48
N ALA A 22 -5.24 9.94 9.66
CA ALA A 22 -5.02 10.62 10.94
C ALA A 22 -5.88 10.01 12.06
N VAL A 23 -7.17 9.74 11.78
CA VAL A 23 -8.07 9.10 12.75
C VAL A 23 -7.59 7.70 13.11
N MET A 24 -7.19 6.89 12.13
CA MET A 24 -6.64 5.56 12.37
C MET A 24 -5.38 5.61 13.24
N CYS A 25 -4.44 6.51 12.93
CA CYS A 25 -3.21 6.68 13.72
C CYS A 25 -3.51 7.06 15.18
N ILE A 26 -4.47 7.95 15.41
CA ILE A 26 -4.89 8.35 16.77
C ILE A 26 -5.46 7.14 17.51
N ILE A 27 -6.42 6.42 16.90
CA ILE A 27 -7.04 5.25 17.54
C ILE A 27 -5.98 4.18 17.87
N LEU A 28 -5.09 3.87 16.93
CA LEU A 28 -4.05 2.86 17.12
C LEU A 28 -3.01 3.27 18.16
N ALA A 29 -2.68 4.56 18.27
CA ALA A 29 -1.78 5.08 19.28
C ALA A 29 -2.32 4.88 20.71
N PHE A 30 -3.64 5.05 20.91
CA PHE A 30 -4.26 4.81 22.22
C PHE A 30 -4.60 3.34 22.47
N SER A 31 -4.94 2.58 21.43
CA SER A 31 -5.35 1.18 21.57
C SER A 31 -4.18 0.20 21.70
N SER A 32 -2.99 0.56 21.21
CA SER A 32 -1.83 -0.34 21.21
C SER A 32 -0.55 0.37 21.65
N ASN A 33 -0.01 -0.07 22.78
CA ASN A 33 1.30 0.38 23.29
C ASN A 33 2.46 0.07 22.31
N LYS A 34 2.25 -0.80 21.32
CA LYS A 34 3.26 -1.16 20.32
C LYS A 34 3.25 -0.23 19.10
N PHE A 35 2.15 0.49 18.84
CA PHE A 35 1.97 1.24 17.60
C PHE A 35 3.05 2.31 17.39
N LEU A 36 3.31 3.12 18.42
CA LEU A 36 4.32 4.20 18.38
C LEU A 36 5.74 3.76 18.74
N THR A 37 5.99 2.46 18.88
CA THR A 37 7.35 1.98 19.18
C THR A 37 8.27 2.18 17.99
N ALA A 38 9.54 2.50 18.25
CA ALA A 38 10.56 2.66 17.20
C ALA A 38 10.66 1.40 16.33
N THR A 39 10.55 0.21 16.92
CA THR A 39 10.54 -1.06 16.18
C THR A 39 9.39 -1.15 15.20
N ASN A 40 8.16 -0.82 15.62
CA ASN A 40 6.99 -0.87 14.74
C ASN A 40 7.11 0.19 13.61
N LEU A 41 7.50 1.41 13.97
CA LEU A 41 7.66 2.50 13.00
C LEU A 41 8.76 2.18 11.96
N LEU A 42 9.91 1.65 12.40
CA LEU A 42 10.98 1.23 11.50
C LEU A 42 10.55 0.04 10.63
N THR A 43 9.72 -0.86 11.15
CA THR A 43 9.18 -1.98 10.36
C THR A 43 8.28 -1.46 9.24
N ILE A 44 7.39 -0.52 9.54
CA ILE A 44 6.50 0.12 8.55
C ILE A 44 7.33 0.87 7.50
N ILE A 45 8.32 1.67 7.92
CA ILE A 45 9.20 2.42 7.01
C ILE A 45 9.97 1.46 6.09
N LYS A 46 10.52 0.36 6.63
CA LYS A 46 11.23 -0.64 5.82
C LYS A 46 10.30 -1.31 4.81
N GLN A 47 9.07 -1.64 5.21
CA GLN A 47 8.08 -2.26 4.32
C GLN A 47 7.69 -1.32 3.17
N ILE A 48 7.44 -0.04 3.45
CA ILE A 48 7.06 0.93 2.41
C ILE A 48 8.24 1.37 1.53
N SER A 49 9.48 1.32 2.03
CA SER A 49 10.67 1.67 1.25
C SER A 49 10.81 0.80 -0.01
N ILE A 50 10.61 -0.51 0.12
CA ILE A 50 10.70 -1.43 -1.04
C ILE A 50 9.63 -1.08 -2.07
N GLN A 51 8.37 -0.89 -1.64
CA GLN A 51 7.27 -0.52 -2.51
C GLN A 51 7.51 0.84 -3.19
N SER A 52 8.10 1.81 -2.48
CA SER A 52 8.37 3.15 -2.98
C SER A 52 9.46 3.15 -4.06
N ILE A 53 10.52 2.35 -3.89
CA ILE A 53 11.58 2.20 -4.90
C ILE A 53 10.99 1.64 -6.20
N VAL A 54 10.15 0.60 -6.11
CA VAL A 54 9.46 0.02 -7.28
C VAL A 54 8.53 1.05 -7.92
N ALA A 55 7.78 1.82 -7.13
CA ALA A 55 6.89 2.87 -7.63
C ALA A 55 7.62 3.99 -8.38
N ILE A 56 8.82 4.37 -7.93
CA ILE A 56 9.68 5.33 -8.65
C ILE A 56 10.09 4.75 -10.01
N GLY A 57 10.51 3.48 -10.05
CA GLY A 57 10.82 2.79 -11.31
C GLY A 57 9.63 2.78 -12.28
N MET A 58 8.44 2.42 -11.79
CA MET A 58 7.21 2.44 -12.60
C MET A 58 6.84 3.86 -13.09
N THR A 59 7.10 4.90 -12.29
CA THR A 59 6.84 6.29 -12.68
C THR A 59 7.67 6.70 -13.89
N MET A 60 8.96 6.35 -13.92
CA MET A 60 9.83 6.64 -15.08
C MET A 60 9.31 5.95 -16.35
N ILE A 61 8.82 4.72 -16.23
CA ILE A 61 8.28 3.97 -17.37
C ILE A 61 6.97 4.61 -17.89
N ILE A 62 6.07 4.98 -16.99
CA ILE A 62 4.82 5.70 -17.33
C ILE A 62 5.13 7.00 -18.09
N ILE A 63 6.15 7.76 -17.67
CA ILE A 63 6.56 9.01 -18.35
C ILE A 63 7.05 8.73 -19.78
N THR A 64 7.68 7.57 -20.03
CA THR A 64 8.12 7.19 -21.39
C THR A 64 6.97 6.76 -22.32
N GLY A 65 5.71 6.81 -21.87
CA GLY A 65 4.53 6.45 -22.66
C GLY A 65 4.30 4.93 -22.77
N ASN A 66 5.13 4.13 -22.11
CA ASN A 66 4.92 2.70 -21.96
C ASN A 66 4.15 2.45 -20.66
N ILE A 67 2.97 1.83 -20.75
CA ILE A 67 2.23 1.36 -19.58
C ILE A 67 2.83 0.02 -19.21
N ASP A 68 3.95 0.01 -18.49
CA ASP A 68 4.57 -1.24 -18.05
C ASP A 68 3.74 -1.89 -16.94
N LEU A 69 2.81 -2.72 -17.38
CA LEU A 69 1.96 -3.55 -16.55
C LEU A 69 2.68 -4.81 -16.06
N SER A 70 3.97 -5.03 -16.41
CA SER A 70 4.69 -6.26 -16.09
C SER A 70 4.74 -6.51 -14.58
N VAL A 71 5.08 -5.49 -13.77
CA VAL A 71 5.10 -5.59 -12.30
C VAL A 71 3.73 -5.98 -11.75
N GLY A 72 2.65 -5.40 -12.29
CA GLY A 72 1.28 -5.75 -11.91
C GLY A 72 0.91 -7.18 -12.29
N SER A 73 1.28 -7.63 -13.49
CA SER A 73 1.00 -8.97 -13.97
C SER A 73 1.77 -10.07 -13.22
N ILE A 74 3.02 -9.81 -12.82
CA ILE A 74 3.84 -10.73 -12.01
C ILE A 74 3.23 -10.86 -10.61
N VAL A 75 2.86 -9.75 -9.98
CA VAL A 75 2.22 -9.76 -8.65
C VAL A 75 0.86 -10.48 -8.71
N ALA A 76 0.07 -10.27 -9.76
CA ALA A 76 -1.19 -10.97 -9.96
C ALA A 76 -1.00 -12.48 -10.17
N LEU A 77 -0.04 -12.89 -11.01
CA LEU A 77 0.25 -14.30 -11.25
C LEU A 77 0.76 -14.99 -9.98
N ALA A 78 1.70 -14.38 -9.27
CA ALA A 78 2.24 -14.92 -8.01
C ALA A 78 1.14 -15.08 -6.95
N SER A 79 0.31 -14.05 -6.75
CA SER A 79 -0.77 -14.10 -5.76
C SER A 79 -1.85 -15.13 -6.09
N VAL A 80 -2.29 -15.22 -7.34
CA VAL A 80 -3.27 -16.23 -7.78
C VAL A 80 -2.70 -17.64 -7.68
N SER A 81 -1.46 -17.84 -8.10
CA SER A 81 -0.79 -19.15 -8.01
C SER A 81 -0.62 -19.59 -6.55
N CYS A 82 -0.27 -18.65 -5.66
CA CYS A 82 -0.15 -18.93 -4.22
C CYS A 82 -1.50 -19.30 -3.62
N ALA A 83 -2.56 -18.56 -3.96
CA ALA A 83 -3.92 -18.89 -3.54
C ALA A 83 -4.37 -20.27 -4.04
N MET A 84 -4.06 -20.63 -5.29
CA MET A 84 -4.36 -21.94 -5.85
C MET A 84 -3.63 -23.06 -5.11
N PHE A 85 -2.33 -22.89 -4.81
CA PHE A 85 -1.56 -23.87 -4.05
C PHE A 85 -2.04 -24.03 -2.61
N MET A 86 -2.40 -22.93 -1.94
CA MET A 86 -3.01 -22.98 -0.61
C MET A 86 -4.36 -23.70 -0.64
N ASN A 87 -5.20 -23.43 -1.66
CA ASN A 87 -6.48 -24.13 -1.84
C ASN A 87 -6.29 -25.63 -2.11
N ALA A 88 -5.24 -26.01 -2.83
CA ALA A 88 -4.84 -27.40 -3.06
C ALA A 88 -4.24 -28.10 -1.82
N LYS A 89 -4.21 -27.43 -0.66
CA LYS A 89 -3.60 -27.91 0.61
C LYS A 89 -2.11 -28.24 0.49
N ILE A 90 -1.41 -27.61 -0.46
CA ILE A 90 0.04 -27.70 -0.56
C ILE A 90 0.66 -26.96 0.65
N PRO A 91 1.72 -27.49 1.27
CA PRO A 91 2.39 -26.81 2.38
C PRO A 91 2.82 -25.39 1.98
N ALA A 92 2.60 -24.41 2.87
CA ALA A 92 2.85 -22.99 2.59
C ALA A 92 4.28 -22.70 2.11
N PHE A 93 5.27 -23.44 2.61
CA PHE A 93 6.66 -23.32 2.16
C PHE A 93 6.84 -23.65 0.68
N LEU A 94 6.19 -24.71 0.17
CA LEU A 94 6.23 -25.04 -1.25
C LEU A 94 5.46 -24.02 -2.08
N ALA A 95 4.32 -23.53 -1.57
CA ALA A 95 3.56 -22.50 -2.25
C ALA A 95 4.42 -21.25 -2.48
N ILE A 96 5.12 -20.76 -1.45
CA ILE A 96 6.01 -19.59 -1.54
C ILE A 96 7.20 -19.83 -2.49
N LEU A 97 7.73 -21.05 -2.57
CA LEU A 97 8.87 -21.36 -3.44
C LEU A 97 8.51 -21.27 -4.94
N PHE A 98 7.27 -21.60 -5.30
CA PHE A 98 6.82 -21.70 -6.69
C PHE A 98 6.01 -20.49 -7.17
N THR A 99 5.91 -19.41 -6.38
CA THR A 99 5.10 -18.21 -6.68
C THR A 99 5.85 -16.93 -6.41
#